data_AF-A0A4R9F138-F1
#
_entry.id   AF-A0A4R9F138-F1
#
_cell.length_a   1.000
_cell.length_b   1.000
_cell.length_c   1.000
_cell.angle_alpha   90.00
_cell.angle_beta   90.00
_cell.angle_gamma   90.00
#
_symmetry.space_group_name_H-M   'P 1'
#
loop_
_entity.id
_entity.type
_entity.pdbx_description
1 polymer ?
#
loop_
_entity_poly.entity_id
_entity_poly.type
_entity_poly.pdbx_seq_one_letter_code
_entity_poly.pdbx_strand_id
1 'polypeptide(L)'
;MPEENEQITEPQESTEPAEQVEPEVEAPNDDTPEAGDAQEAEPEKKDEPFDEARAKAALRKKNSENENLRKRLKEAEPLLAELKQRKQADMSESERLNEQLTAAQEQIAKTRQRLVRSEVQALAATSTELRAAFADPADAFGELDLASYIDSDGDVDVTAIEADLAALLERKPHWAKAQPPEGPRRPAPDRTQASGANKTKAPSPEDEFAGWLSTQLK
;
A
#
# COMPACT_ATOMS: atom_id res chain seq x y z
N MET A 1 48.87 18.52 29.01
CA MET A 1 49.67 17.60 28.17
C MET A 1 48.78 17.19 27.00
N PRO A 2 49.31 17.21 25.77
CA PRO A 2 48.66 17.74 24.58
C PRO A 2 48.20 16.64 23.58
N GLU A 3 47.72 17.10 22.41
CA GLU A 3 47.72 16.44 21.07
C GLU A 3 46.56 15.45 20.80
N GLU A 4 45.74 15.48 19.74
CA GLU A 4 45.61 16.17 18.43
C GLU A 4 44.10 16.01 18.01
N ASN A 5 43.34 17.03 17.56
CA ASN A 5 43.18 17.53 16.18
C ASN A 5 43.07 16.38 15.13
N GLU A 6 42.05 16.21 14.27
CA GLU A 6 41.35 17.16 13.40
C GLU A 6 39.98 16.63 12.90
N GLN A 7 39.05 17.56 12.72
CA GLN A 7 37.88 17.48 11.84
C GLN A 7 38.29 17.74 10.39
N ILE A 8 37.78 16.98 9.42
CA ILE A 8 37.62 17.40 8.00
C ILE A 8 36.37 16.67 7.46
N THR A 9 35.17 17.29 7.48
CA THR A 9 34.50 18.05 6.39
C THR A 9 34.25 17.29 5.06
N GLU A 10 32.95 17.10 4.76
CA GLU A 10 32.27 16.91 3.45
C GLU A 10 32.71 17.97 2.37
N PRO A 11 32.35 17.93 1.04
CA PRO A 11 31.11 17.40 0.43
C PRO A 11 31.14 16.93 -1.07
N GLN A 12 29.97 16.42 -1.54
CA GLN A 12 29.31 16.55 -2.87
C GLN A 12 30.03 16.15 -4.17
N GLU A 13 29.52 15.19 -4.96
CA GLU A 13 28.35 15.20 -5.88
C GLU A 13 28.65 15.85 -7.26
N SER A 14 28.67 15.04 -8.33
CA SER A 14 28.19 15.46 -9.66
C SER A 14 28.17 14.31 -10.70
N THR A 15 26.96 14.06 -11.22
CA THR A 15 26.57 13.78 -12.62
C THR A 15 26.76 12.38 -13.26
N GLU A 16 25.63 11.67 -13.33
CA GLU A 16 25.10 10.75 -14.35
C GLU A 16 25.08 11.33 -15.81
N PRO A 17 24.61 10.62 -16.89
CA PRO A 17 24.34 9.17 -17.11
C PRO A 17 24.71 8.59 -18.51
N ALA A 18 24.58 7.26 -18.62
CA ALA A 18 24.14 6.41 -19.78
C ALA A 18 24.93 6.36 -21.11
N GLU A 19 25.39 5.16 -21.51
CA GLU A 19 25.13 4.66 -22.88
C GLU A 19 25.18 3.12 -22.99
N GLN A 20 24.33 2.62 -23.88
CA GLN A 20 23.90 1.24 -24.13
C GLN A 20 24.95 0.43 -24.90
N VAL A 21 24.96 -0.90 -24.75
CA VAL A 21 25.69 -1.81 -25.67
C VAL A 21 24.87 -3.06 -25.97
N GLU A 22 24.48 -3.20 -27.23
CA GLU A 22 24.17 -4.44 -27.96
C GLU A 22 24.10 -4.07 -29.48
N PRO A 23 24.14 -5.01 -30.45
CA PRO A 23 25.13 -6.08 -30.74
C PRO A 23 25.58 -6.09 -32.24
N GLU A 24 26.74 -6.63 -32.62
CA GLU A 24 27.13 -6.83 -34.04
C GLU A 24 28.21 -7.93 -34.18
N VAL A 25 27.90 -9.18 -34.56
CA VAL A 25 27.87 -9.87 -35.89
C VAL A 25 29.22 -10.50 -36.35
N GLU A 26 29.14 -11.84 -36.53
CA GLU A 26 29.83 -12.80 -37.43
C GLU A 26 31.37 -13.00 -37.52
N ALA A 27 31.70 -14.30 -37.56
CA ALA A 27 32.95 -15.01 -37.85
C ALA A 27 33.36 -14.91 -39.35
N PRO A 28 34.34 -15.67 -39.90
CA PRO A 28 35.35 -16.56 -39.32
C PRO A 28 36.79 -16.26 -39.82
N ASN A 29 37.82 -16.85 -39.22
CA ASN A 29 39.07 -17.09 -39.95
C ASN A 29 39.58 -18.50 -39.65
N ASP A 30 39.72 -19.22 -40.75
CA ASP A 30 40.22 -20.56 -40.94
C ASP A 30 41.75 -20.48 -40.98
N ASP A 31 42.43 -21.13 -40.04
CA ASP A 31 43.82 -21.53 -40.23
C ASP A 31 43.97 -22.99 -39.80
N THR A 32 44.37 -23.78 -40.78
CA THR A 32 44.50 -25.23 -40.85
C THR A 32 45.59 -25.73 -39.88
N PRO A 33 45.55 -27.00 -39.41
CA PRO A 33 46.15 -27.40 -38.16
C PRO A 33 47.65 -27.62 -38.29
N GLU A 34 48.42 -27.04 -37.37
CA GLU A 34 49.81 -27.42 -37.16
C GLU A 34 49.81 -28.79 -36.47
N ALA A 35 50.13 -29.81 -37.26
CA ALA A 35 50.53 -31.12 -36.79
C ALA A 35 51.81 -30.97 -35.96
N GLY A 36 51.65 -30.73 -34.67
CA GLY A 36 52.72 -30.71 -33.68
C GLY A 36 52.47 -31.82 -32.67
N ASP A 37 53.20 -32.92 -32.83
CA ASP A 37 53.46 -33.96 -31.86
C ASP A 37 52.24 -34.46 -31.06
N ALA A 38 51.69 -35.57 -31.54
CA ALA A 38 51.28 -36.61 -30.61
C ALA A 38 52.45 -36.82 -29.65
N GLN A 39 52.32 -36.37 -28.40
CA GLN A 39 53.14 -36.85 -27.29
C GLN A 39 52.82 -38.34 -27.15
N GLU A 40 53.50 -39.09 -28.00
CA GLU A 40 53.75 -40.50 -27.91
C GLU A 40 54.25 -40.73 -26.50
N ALA A 41 53.56 -41.63 -25.82
CA ALA A 41 53.75 -41.95 -24.42
C ALA A 41 55.25 -41.99 -24.06
N GLU A 42 55.62 -41.35 -22.95
CA GLU A 42 56.77 -41.79 -22.17
C GLU A 42 56.32 -42.97 -21.29
N PRO A 43 56.57 -44.24 -21.64
CA PRO A 43 56.56 -45.31 -20.66
C PRO A 43 57.98 -45.49 -20.12
N GLU A 44 58.57 -44.46 -19.49
CA GLU A 44 59.69 -44.70 -18.57
C GLU A 44 59.15 -44.98 -17.16
N LYS A 45 58.26 -45.96 -17.07
CA LYS A 45 58.17 -46.79 -15.87
C LYS A 45 59.07 -47.98 -16.16
N LYS A 46 60.27 -47.94 -15.55
CA LYS A 46 61.16 -49.08 -15.31
C LYS A 46 60.38 -50.40 -15.43
N ASP A 47 60.85 -51.31 -16.28
CA ASP A 47 60.38 -52.68 -16.42
C ASP A 47 60.47 -53.43 -15.06
N GLU A 48 59.61 -53.07 -14.11
CA GLU A 48 59.22 -53.95 -13.03
C GLU A 48 58.35 -55.01 -13.68
N PRO A 49 58.68 -56.32 -13.56
CA PRO A 49 57.84 -57.37 -14.10
C PRO A 49 56.42 -57.18 -13.56
N PHE A 50 55.43 -57.28 -14.44
CA PHE A 50 54.01 -57.17 -14.08
C PHE A 50 53.70 -58.15 -12.94
N ASP A 51 53.67 -57.60 -11.73
CA ASP A 51 53.41 -58.38 -10.53
C ASP A 51 51.90 -58.54 -10.42
N GLU A 52 51.40 -59.65 -10.99
CA GLU A 52 49.99 -60.05 -10.93
C GLU A 52 49.42 -59.97 -9.51
N ALA A 53 50.23 -60.24 -8.48
CA ALA A 53 49.78 -60.20 -7.10
C ALA A 53 49.51 -58.75 -6.64
N ARG A 54 50.39 -57.80 -6.97
CA ARG A 54 50.18 -56.36 -6.70
C ARG A 54 48.99 -55.81 -7.48
N ALA A 55 48.86 -56.16 -8.76
CA ALA A 55 47.74 -55.70 -9.59
C ALA A 55 46.38 -56.24 -9.08
N LYS A 56 46.31 -57.52 -8.72
CA LYS A 56 45.12 -58.14 -8.10
C LYS A 56 44.79 -57.50 -6.74
N ALA A 57 45.79 -57.16 -5.93
CA ALA A 57 45.58 -56.47 -4.66
C ALA A 57 45.04 -55.03 -4.85
N ALA A 58 45.58 -54.27 -5.81
CA ALA A 58 45.10 -52.94 -6.14
C ALA A 58 43.66 -52.94 -6.69
N LEU A 59 43.32 -53.91 -7.54
CA LEU A 59 41.96 -54.11 -8.05
C LEU A 59 40.98 -54.46 -6.92
N ARG A 60 41.36 -55.37 -6.02
CA ARG A 60 40.53 -55.70 -4.84
C ARG A 60 40.29 -54.47 -3.96
N LYS A 61 41.31 -53.64 -3.74
CA LYS A 61 41.18 -52.40 -2.97
C LYS A 61 40.20 -51.43 -3.64
N LYS A 62 40.37 -51.15 -4.94
CA LYS A 62 39.46 -50.27 -5.69
C LYS A 62 38.02 -50.80 -5.78
N ASN A 63 37.84 -52.12 -5.86
CA ASN A 63 36.52 -52.73 -5.85
C ASN A 63 35.86 -52.55 -4.48
N SER A 64 36.60 -52.77 -3.39
CA SER A 64 36.08 -52.55 -2.03
C SER A 64 35.74 -51.07 -1.75
N GLU A 65 36.52 -50.13 -2.27
CA GLU A 65 36.24 -48.70 -2.21
C GLU A 65 34.98 -48.35 -3.00
N ASN A 66 34.82 -48.87 -4.22
CA ASN A 66 33.62 -48.69 -5.02
C ASN A 66 32.37 -49.26 -4.33
N GLU A 67 32.46 -50.46 -3.76
CA GLU A 67 31.36 -51.06 -3.02
C GLU A 67 30.97 -50.21 -1.80
N ASN A 68 31.94 -49.68 -1.06
CA ASN A 68 31.67 -48.80 0.07
C ASN A 68 31.05 -47.46 -0.35
N LEU A 69 31.51 -46.87 -1.46
CA LEU A 69 30.90 -45.66 -2.02
C LEU A 69 29.46 -45.91 -2.49
N ARG A 70 29.20 -47.04 -3.16
CA ARG A 70 27.85 -47.43 -3.57
C ARG A 70 26.93 -47.65 -2.37
N LYS A 71 27.42 -48.27 -1.30
CA LYS A 71 26.65 -48.42 -0.04
C LYS A 71 26.30 -47.07 0.56
N ARG A 72 27.27 -46.15 0.67
CA ARG A 72 27.05 -44.79 1.19
C ARG A 72 26.08 -43.98 0.33
N LEU A 73 26.19 -44.08 -1.00
CA LEU A 73 25.24 -43.43 -1.91
C LEU A 73 23.83 -43.99 -1.72
N LYS A 74 23.69 -45.31 -1.63
CA LYS A 74 22.40 -45.95 -1.39
C LYS A 74 21.76 -45.56 -0.04
N GLU A 75 22.56 -45.24 0.97
CA GLU A 75 22.12 -44.74 2.27
C GLU A 75 21.81 -43.23 2.24
N ALA A 76 22.56 -42.44 1.49
CA ALA A 76 22.41 -40.98 1.40
C ALA A 76 21.27 -40.54 0.46
N GLU A 77 21.02 -41.29 -0.62
CA GLU A 77 19.95 -41.03 -1.59
C GLU A 77 18.55 -40.90 -0.97
N PRO A 78 18.06 -41.83 -0.12
CA PRO A 78 16.74 -41.70 0.50
C PRO A 78 16.68 -40.51 1.46
N LEU A 79 17.75 -40.22 2.19
CA LEU A 79 17.82 -39.07 3.09
C LEU A 79 17.74 -37.75 2.31
N LEU A 80 18.44 -37.65 1.18
CA LEU A 80 18.36 -36.48 0.29
C LEU A 80 16.97 -36.35 -0.34
N ALA A 81 16.34 -37.46 -0.72
CA ALA A 81 14.97 -37.45 -1.25
C ALA A 81 13.95 -36.96 -0.20
N GLU A 82 14.04 -37.46 1.03
CA GLU A 82 13.18 -37.03 2.14
C GLU A 82 13.40 -35.55 2.48
N LEU A 83 14.64 -35.07 2.52
CA LEU A 83 14.94 -33.65 2.72
C LEU A 83 14.38 -32.77 1.61
N LYS A 84 14.45 -33.22 0.35
CA LYS A 84 13.85 -32.50 -0.77
C LYS A 84 12.32 -32.44 -0.66
N GLN A 85 11.68 -33.55 -0.27
CA GLN A 85 10.23 -33.58 -0.07
C GLN A 85 9.78 -32.67 1.06
N ARG A 86 10.48 -32.67 2.19
CA ARG A 86 10.19 -31.75 3.31
C ARG A 86 10.37 -30.31 2.89
N LYS A 87 11.49 -29.97 2.25
CA LYS A 87 11.71 -28.61 1.73
C LYS A 87 10.64 -28.18 0.74
N GLN A 88 10.20 -29.07 -0.15
CA GLN A 88 9.13 -28.73 -1.09
C GLN A 88 7.79 -28.48 -0.37
N ALA A 89 7.45 -29.31 0.62
CA ALA A 89 6.27 -29.11 1.45
C ALA A 89 6.37 -27.79 2.25
N ASP A 90 7.48 -27.57 2.94
CA ASP A 90 7.74 -26.35 3.72
C ASP A 90 7.70 -25.10 2.83
N MET A 91 8.29 -25.17 1.62
CA MET A 91 8.22 -24.08 0.65
C MET A 91 6.77 -23.79 0.26
N SER A 92 5.97 -24.81 -0.08
CA SER A 92 4.55 -24.62 -0.41
C SER A 92 3.72 -24.07 0.76
N GLU A 93 4.04 -24.47 1.99
CA GLU A 93 3.39 -23.95 3.19
C GLU A 93 3.81 -22.50 3.46
N SER A 94 5.09 -22.19 3.27
CA SER A 94 5.62 -20.84 3.43
C SER A 94 5.05 -19.85 2.40
N GLU A 95 4.91 -20.28 1.14
CA GLU A 95 4.26 -19.49 0.08
C GLU A 95 2.80 -19.21 0.45
N ARG A 96 2.06 -20.24 0.87
CA ARG A 96 0.68 -20.10 1.33
C ARG A 96 0.55 -19.19 2.55
N LEU A 97 1.47 -19.28 3.51
CA LEU A 97 1.48 -18.42 4.70
C LEU A 97 1.82 -16.98 4.33
N ASN A 98 2.76 -16.76 3.42
CA ASN A 98 3.10 -15.43 2.91
C ASN A 98 1.93 -14.79 2.14
N GLU A 99 1.22 -15.56 1.31
CA GLU A 99 0.00 -15.10 0.64
C GLU A 99 -1.10 -14.72 1.65
N GLN A 100 -1.29 -15.53 2.70
CA GLN A 100 -2.25 -15.20 3.76
C GLN A 100 -1.84 -13.95 4.55
N LEU A 101 -0.55 -13.82 4.86
CA LEU A 101 -0.01 -12.68 5.59
C LEU A 101 -0.17 -11.40 4.78
N THR A 102 0.22 -11.41 3.51
CA THR A 102 0.06 -10.26 2.59
C THR A 102 -1.40 -9.90 2.40
N ALA A 103 -2.29 -10.88 2.18
CA ALA A 103 -3.72 -10.64 2.10
C ALA A 103 -4.30 -10.03 3.40
N ALA A 104 -3.86 -10.52 4.57
CA ALA A 104 -4.27 -9.97 5.85
C ALA A 104 -3.76 -8.54 6.06
N GLN A 105 -2.50 -8.25 5.71
CA GLN A 105 -1.92 -6.91 5.77
C GLN A 105 -2.66 -5.92 4.87
N GLU A 106 -2.99 -6.32 3.64
CA GLU A 106 -3.79 -5.48 2.75
C GLU A 106 -5.18 -5.20 3.30
N GLN A 107 -5.83 -6.20 3.90
CA GLN A 107 -7.14 -6.04 4.52
C GLN A 107 -7.06 -5.06 5.69
N ILE A 108 -6.05 -5.21 6.56
CA ILE A 108 -5.80 -4.30 7.68
C ILE A 108 -5.52 -2.87 7.19
N ALA A 109 -4.71 -2.70 6.15
CA ALA A 109 -4.45 -1.39 5.57
C ALA A 109 -5.74 -0.74 5.02
N LYS A 110 -6.56 -1.51 4.28
CA LYS A 110 -7.85 -1.06 3.74
C LYS A 110 -8.85 -0.71 4.85
N THR A 111 -8.92 -1.48 5.93
CA THR A 111 -9.84 -1.17 7.05
C THR A 111 -9.39 0.06 7.82
N ARG A 112 -8.08 0.21 8.07
CA ARG A 112 -7.50 1.40 8.71
C ARG A 112 -7.79 2.67 7.91
N GLN A 113 -7.56 2.65 6.60
CA GLN A 113 -7.88 3.79 5.73
C GLN A 113 -9.38 4.14 5.76
N ARG A 114 -10.26 3.13 5.76
CA ARG A 114 -11.71 3.36 5.88
C ARG A 114 -12.09 3.95 7.22
N LEU A 115 -11.45 3.51 8.31
CA LEU A 115 -11.69 3.99 9.66
C LEU A 115 -11.28 5.47 9.79
N VAL A 116 -10.06 5.82 9.39
CA VAL A 116 -9.62 7.23 9.40
C VAL A 116 -10.52 8.08 8.52
N ARG A 117 -10.87 7.60 7.32
CA ARG A 117 -11.80 8.31 6.43
C ARG A 117 -13.16 8.56 7.09
N SER A 118 -13.74 7.54 7.75
CA SER A 118 -15.01 7.71 8.45
C SER A 118 -14.90 8.65 9.64
N GLU A 119 -13.77 8.65 10.34
CA GLU A 119 -13.52 9.53 11.47
C GLU A 119 -13.39 10.99 11.01
N VAL A 120 -12.55 11.25 9.99
CA VAL A 120 -12.43 12.57 9.35
C VAL A 120 -13.79 13.05 8.86
N GLN A 121 -14.58 12.17 8.22
CA GLN A 121 -15.93 12.54 7.75
C GLN A 121 -16.88 12.87 8.92
N ALA A 122 -16.82 12.10 10.01
CA ALA A 122 -17.65 12.32 11.19
C ALA A 122 -17.30 13.65 11.87
N LEU A 123 -16.00 13.91 12.09
CA LEU A 123 -15.51 15.16 12.65
C LEU A 123 -15.81 16.34 11.71
N ALA A 124 -15.62 16.18 10.40
CA ALA A 124 -15.92 17.21 9.41
C ALA A 124 -17.40 17.63 9.44
N ALA A 125 -18.31 16.67 9.64
CA ALA A 125 -19.75 16.90 9.71
C ALA A 125 -20.21 17.60 11.00
N THR A 126 -19.45 17.49 12.09
CA THR A 126 -19.78 18.13 13.36
C THR A 126 -19.19 19.54 13.47
N SER A 127 -19.88 20.40 14.22
CA SER A 127 -19.37 21.72 14.60
C SER A 127 -18.78 21.60 16.00
N THR A 128 -17.56 22.07 16.18
CA THR A 128 -16.85 22.13 17.47
C THR A 128 -16.54 23.58 17.84
N GLU A 129 -16.02 23.81 19.04
CA GLU A 129 -15.66 25.16 19.51
C GLU A 129 -14.58 25.82 18.63
N LEU A 130 -13.70 25.01 18.04
CA LEU A 130 -12.61 25.45 17.18
C LEU A 130 -13.05 25.70 15.73
N ARG A 131 -14.15 25.07 15.28
CA ARG A 131 -14.45 24.95 13.86
C ARG A 131 -15.95 24.77 13.56
N ALA A 132 -16.44 25.46 12.52
CA ALA A 132 -17.76 25.21 11.94
C ALA A 132 -17.82 23.87 11.17
N ALA A 133 -18.98 23.23 11.11
CA ALA A 133 -19.17 22.03 10.27
C ALA A 133 -18.86 22.31 8.78
N PHE A 134 -18.31 21.32 8.07
CA PHE A 134 -18.13 21.41 6.62
C PHE A 134 -19.49 21.37 5.89
N ALA A 135 -19.58 22.06 4.77
CA ALA A 135 -20.73 22.00 3.86
C ALA A 135 -20.82 20.62 3.20
N ASP A 136 -19.69 20.10 2.72
CA ASP A 136 -19.52 18.70 2.32
C ASP A 136 -18.39 18.06 3.13
N PRO A 137 -18.69 17.12 4.04
CA PRO A 137 -17.69 16.37 4.79
C PRO A 137 -16.72 15.58 3.91
N ALA A 138 -17.08 15.30 2.65
CA ALA A 138 -16.22 14.53 1.74
C ALA A 138 -15.03 15.33 1.19
N ASP A 139 -15.15 16.65 1.10
CA ASP A 139 -14.06 17.51 0.62
C ASP A 139 -12.85 17.48 1.57
N ALA A 140 -13.09 17.26 2.86
CA ALA A 140 -12.06 17.25 3.88
C ALA A 140 -11.03 16.12 3.68
N PHE A 141 -11.47 14.87 3.45
CA PHE A 141 -10.54 13.74 3.33
C PHE A 141 -9.72 13.75 2.02
N GLY A 142 -10.15 14.51 1.01
CA GLY A 142 -9.43 14.61 -0.27
C GLY A 142 -8.19 15.51 -0.21
N GLU A 143 -8.13 16.39 0.79
CA GLU A 143 -7.04 17.37 0.95
C GLU A 143 -6.08 16.98 2.09
N LEU A 144 -6.54 16.14 3.03
CA LEU A 144 -5.75 15.67 4.16
C LEU A 144 -5.03 14.36 3.83
N ASP A 145 -3.82 14.18 4.37
CA ASP A 145 -3.11 12.90 4.29
C ASP A 145 -3.65 11.92 5.35
N LEU A 146 -4.54 11.01 4.95
CA LEU A 146 -5.18 10.08 5.88
C LEU A 146 -4.19 9.12 6.57
N ALA A 147 -3.02 8.87 5.98
CA ALA A 147 -2.05 7.95 6.56
C ALA A 147 -1.29 8.56 7.74
N SER A 148 -1.15 9.89 7.79
CA SER A 148 -0.38 10.58 8.85
C SER A 148 -1.08 10.59 10.20
N TYR A 149 -2.39 10.32 10.25
CA TYR A 149 -3.18 10.33 11.49
C TYR A 149 -3.24 8.97 12.19
N ILE A 150 -2.53 7.96 11.70
CA ILE A 150 -2.44 6.66 12.36
C ILE A 150 -1.10 6.61 13.08
N ASP A 151 -1.14 6.43 14.40
CA ASP A 151 0.06 6.33 15.21
C ASP A 151 0.75 4.96 15.08
N SER A 152 1.85 4.77 15.82
CA SER A 152 2.59 3.51 15.86
C SER A 152 1.78 2.35 16.45
N ASP A 153 0.81 2.64 17.31
CA ASP A 153 -0.05 1.65 17.96
C ASP A 153 -1.24 1.26 17.06
N GLY A 154 -1.51 2.06 16.01
CA GLY A 154 -2.58 1.87 15.05
C GLY A 154 -3.87 2.60 15.43
N ASP A 155 -3.80 3.49 16.43
CA ASP A 155 -4.89 4.36 16.84
C ASP A 155 -4.92 5.64 16.00
N VAL A 156 -6.11 6.25 15.92
CA VAL A 156 -6.32 7.47 15.14
C VAL A 156 -6.13 8.70 16.01
N ASP A 157 -5.22 9.58 15.62
CA ASP A 157 -5.01 10.86 16.28
C ASP A 157 -6.12 11.85 15.90
N VAL A 158 -7.22 11.78 16.66
CA VAL A 158 -8.37 12.67 16.55
C VAL A 158 -7.96 14.14 16.73
N THR A 159 -7.00 14.42 17.61
CA THR A 159 -6.60 15.79 17.94
C THR A 159 -5.84 16.45 16.79
N ALA A 160 -4.96 15.71 16.12
CA ALA A 160 -4.30 16.17 14.90
C ALA A 160 -5.32 16.40 13.77
N ILE A 161 -6.27 15.49 13.59
CA ILE A 161 -7.34 15.65 12.58
C ILE A 161 -8.15 16.94 12.84
N GLU A 162 -8.55 17.20 14.07
CA GLU A 162 -9.33 18.40 14.40
C GLU A 162 -8.56 19.70 14.11
N ALA A 163 -7.27 19.73 14.46
CA ALA A 163 -6.40 20.87 14.20
C ALA A 163 -6.24 21.12 12.69
N ASP A 164 -5.97 20.08 11.91
CA ASP A 164 -5.79 20.21 10.47
C ASP A 164 -7.10 20.55 9.75
N LEU A 165 -8.24 20.02 10.21
CA LEU A 165 -9.55 20.44 9.72
C LEU A 165 -9.83 21.92 10.00
N ALA A 166 -9.40 22.45 11.14
CA ALA A 166 -9.55 23.87 11.48
C ALA A 166 -8.68 24.74 10.58
N ALA A 167 -7.39 24.41 10.44
CA ALA A 167 -6.46 25.08 9.52
C ALA A 167 -6.97 25.03 8.06
N LEU A 168 -7.63 23.93 7.68
CA LEU A 168 -8.19 23.78 6.35
C LEU A 168 -9.36 24.73 6.11
N LEU A 169 -10.26 24.95 7.08
CA LEU A 169 -11.32 25.94 6.94
C LEU A 169 -10.81 27.38 6.96
N GLU A 170 -9.74 27.67 7.69
CA GLU A 170 -9.08 28.98 7.62
C GLU A 170 -8.55 29.26 6.21
N ARG A 171 -7.94 28.26 5.57
CA ARG A 171 -7.46 28.34 4.19
C ARG A 171 -8.60 28.35 3.16
N LYS A 172 -9.68 27.60 3.42
CA LYS A 172 -10.82 27.40 2.52
C LYS A 172 -12.16 27.72 3.22
N PRO A 173 -12.44 29.00 3.49
CA PRO A 173 -13.62 29.39 4.28
C PRO A 173 -14.96 29.07 3.61
N HIS A 174 -14.98 28.94 2.28
CA HIS A 174 -16.18 28.57 1.52
C HIS A 174 -16.60 27.11 1.71
N TRP A 175 -15.74 26.26 2.29
CA TRP A 175 -16.08 24.89 2.64
C TRP A 175 -16.84 24.81 3.96
N ALA A 176 -16.84 25.88 4.76
CA ALA A 176 -17.64 25.94 5.97
C ALA A 176 -19.14 25.97 5.60
N LYS A 177 -19.94 25.21 6.34
CA LYS A 177 -21.40 25.26 6.22
C LYS A 177 -21.85 26.67 6.59
N ALA A 178 -22.46 27.37 5.63
CA ALA A 178 -23.05 28.66 5.90
C ALA A 178 -24.08 28.52 7.03
N GLN A 179 -23.88 29.27 8.11
CA GLN A 179 -24.91 29.34 9.14
C GLN A 179 -26.19 29.87 8.46
N PRO A 180 -27.33 29.18 8.62
CA PRO A 180 -28.59 29.73 8.12
C PRO A 180 -28.75 31.12 8.75
N PRO A 181 -29.13 32.15 7.98
CA PRO A 181 -29.43 33.45 8.56
C PRO A 181 -30.45 33.23 9.67
N GLU A 182 -30.11 33.67 10.89
CA GLU A 182 -30.96 33.46 12.06
C GLU A 182 -32.35 34.04 11.80
N GLY A 183 -33.32 33.15 11.58
CA GLY A 183 -34.71 33.52 11.42
C GLY A 183 -35.45 32.67 10.39
N PRO A 184 -36.76 32.44 10.60
CA PRO A 184 -37.60 31.79 9.60
C PRO A 184 -37.55 32.62 8.31
N ARG A 185 -37.11 32.00 7.20
CA ARG A 185 -37.26 32.55 5.86
C ARG A 185 -38.75 32.67 5.57
N ARG A 186 -39.35 33.78 5.98
CA ARG A 186 -40.73 34.07 5.65
C ARG A 186 -40.74 34.38 4.15
N PRO A 187 -41.47 33.61 3.32
CA PRO A 187 -41.70 34.05 1.96
C PRO A 187 -42.29 35.45 2.05
N ALA A 188 -41.68 36.42 1.36
CA ALA A 188 -42.25 37.75 1.30
C ALA A 188 -43.69 37.59 0.77
N PRO A 189 -44.73 38.05 1.51
CA PRO A 189 -46.09 37.86 1.09
C PRO A 189 -46.28 38.53 -0.26
N ASP A 190 -46.57 37.73 -1.29
CA ASP A 190 -46.87 38.23 -2.63
C ASP A 190 -48.20 38.99 -2.58
N ARG A 191 -48.10 40.31 -2.69
CA ARG A 191 -49.25 41.23 -2.61
C ARG A 191 -50.23 41.02 -3.77
N THR A 192 -49.80 40.38 -4.86
CA THR A 192 -50.64 40.09 -6.03
C THR A 192 -51.54 38.86 -5.81
N GLN A 193 -51.19 37.97 -4.88
CA GLN A 193 -51.93 36.73 -4.59
C GLN A 193 -53.01 36.91 -3.50
N ALA A 194 -52.89 37.91 -2.63
CA ALA A 194 -53.76 38.06 -1.45
C ALA A 194 -54.84 39.15 -1.54
N SER A 195 -55.04 39.78 -2.71
CA SER A 195 -56.02 40.88 -2.86
C SER A 195 -57.49 40.44 -2.76
N GLY A 196 -57.79 39.15 -2.58
CA GLY A 196 -59.16 38.62 -2.49
C GLY A 196 -59.65 38.19 -1.10
N ALA A 197 -58.77 38.02 -0.11
CA ALA A 197 -59.11 37.33 1.14
C ALA A 197 -59.60 38.27 2.27
N ASN A 198 -59.44 39.59 2.12
CA ASN A 198 -59.94 40.57 3.09
C ASN A 198 -61.30 41.15 2.62
N LYS A 199 -62.23 40.27 2.24
CA LYS A 199 -63.64 40.68 2.12
C LYS A 199 -64.16 40.78 3.55
N THR A 200 -64.56 41.99 3.92
CA THR A 200 -65.30 42.30 5.14
C THR A 200 -66.31 41.19 5.44
N LYS A 201 -66.25 40.67 6.67
CA LYS A 201 -67.16 39.67 7.22
C LYS A 201 -68.58 39.92 6.70
N ALA A 202 -69.23 38.90 6.12
CA ALA A 202 -70.62 39.01 5.71
C ALA A 202 -71.43 39.54 6.92
N PRO A 203 -72.36 40.51 6.71
CA PRO A 203 -73.14 41.08 7.79
C PRO A 203 -73.81 39.95 8.57
N SER A 204 -73.78 40.04 9.88
CA SER A 204 -74.48 39.06 10.69
C SER A 204 -75.99 39.24 10.48
N PRO A 205 -76.81 38.18 10.65
CA PRO A 205 -78.27 38.32 10.54
C PRO A 205 -78.84 39.40 11.48
N GLU A 206 -78.16 39.69 12.60
CA GLU A 206 -78.52 40.76 13.52
C GLU A 206 -78.30 42.15 12.90
N ASP A 207 -77.22 42.34 12.14
CA ASP A 207 -76.93 43.61 11.44
C ASP A 207 -77.94 43.88 10.33
N GLU A 208 -78.35 42.84 9.60
CA GLU A 208 -79.40 42.93 8.59
C GLU A 208 -80.76 43.27 9.20
N PHE A 209 -81.11 42.63 10.32
CA PHE A 209 -82.35 42.89 11.03
C PHE A 209 -82.38 44.30 11.63
N ALA A 210 -81.28 44.78 12.21
CA ALA A 210 -81.16 46.14 12.73
C ALA A 210 -81.30 47.18 11.61
N GLY A 211 -80.68 46.93 10.45
CA GLY A 211 -80.85 47.76 9.25
C GLY A 211 -82.31 47.83 8.83
N TRP A 212 -82.99 46.68 8.74
CA TRP A 212 -84.41 46.62 8.39
C TRP A 212 -85.32 47.36 9.37
N LEU A 213 -85.13 47.18 10.68
CA LEU A 213 -85.90 47.87 11.73
C LEU A 213 -85.73 49.39 11.65
N SER A 214 -84.50 49.85 11.42
CA SER A 214 -84.20 51.28 11.30
C SER A 214 -84.87 51.94 10.08
N THR A 215 -85.14 51.17 9.02
CA THR A 215 -85.84 51.67 7.83
C THR A 215 -87.36 51.77 7.99
N GLN A 216 -87.96 51.01 8.92
CA GLN A 216 -89.41 51.01 9.18
C GLN A 216 -89.84 52.05 10.23
N LEU A 217 -88.89 52.57 11.02
CA LEU A 217 -89.13 53.54 12.08
C LEU A 217 -88.96 55.01 11.64
N LYS A 218 -88.95 55.27 10.33
CA LYS A 218 -88.83 56.62 9.73
C LYS A 218 -90.15 57.11 9.17
#